data_AF-A0A5M3Q0F7-F1
#
_entry.id   AF-A0A5M3Q0F7-F1
#
_cell.length_a   1.000
_cell.length_b   1.000
_cell.length_c   1.000
_cell.angle_alpha   90.00
_cell.angle_beta   90.00
_cell.angle_gamma   90.00
#
_symmetry.space_group_name_H-M   'P 1'
#
loop_
_entity.id
_entity.type
_entity.pdbx_description
1 polymer ?
#
loop_
_entity_poly.entity_id
_entity_poly.type
_entity_poly.pdbx_seq_one_letter_code
_entity_poly.pdbx_strand_id
1 'polypeptide(L)'
;MSAEVLKFGVTEEPNKAVQLDWYSEVEQTAKQAGVPLFEHVICRPTTTVRSRDKNGSIKVVGSDSTYTTLKEFVASISLPGRQGFEWTEWEFKARAAAIAKQYNISSEFHPQEVIEFYDDVKKQLDRDPADAQELWHVLTATNKNRSDARLADLKKQLDALSVEKSEKEAKAYDLGLELDHLTCLLGSIPDDFSERFGNAANLVSLYEEERAKAESLQTELKQTFLELKANADLIKDLRREIASIEPSDVSHDYRAELNAALEEAEQARKFLKKIQDRKNDSRVTIEQKERTITFLRELNRKLTVVIREKSAEIDNLNQSVESGKKLNRKLTGKIRQNKAELVTATGTAAEERAARIRLMTQLQQARRGKMFALIGLALVGSFTASMIAFFLAWQ
;
A
#
# COMPACT_ATOMS: atom_id res chain seq x y z
N MET A 1 -32.26 32.00 -59.67
CA MET A 1 -31.27 30.91 -59.86
C MET A 1 -30.53 30.74 -58.55
N SER A 2 -30.65 29.54 -58.00
CA SER A 2 -30.33 29.13 -56.64
C SER A 2 -28.83 28.85 -56.49
N ALA A 3 -28.20 29.37 -55.45
CA ALA A 3 -26.83 28.99 -55.09
C ALA A 3 -26.88 27.70 -54.27
N GLU A 4 -26.38 26.60 -54.86
CA GLU A 4 -26.21 25.32 -54.20
C GLU A 4 -25.15 25.39 -53.11
N VAL A 5 -25.53 24.91 -51.92
CA VAL A 5 -24.65 24.76 -50.77
C VAL A 5 -23.73 23.56 -51.02
N LEU A 6 -22.43 23.81 -51.14
CA LEU A 6 -21.39 22.79 -51.17
C LEU A 6 -21.41 21.96 -49.87
N LYS A 7 -21.88 20.71 -49.97
CA LYS A 7 -21.69 19.68 -48.96
C LYS A 7 -20.21 19.29 -48.93
N PHE A 8 -19.52 19.59 -47.84
CA PHE A 8 -18.23 18.98 -47.54
C PHE A 8 -18.46 17.52 -47.15
N GLY A 9 -17.95 16.60 -47.97
CA GLY A 9 -17.92 15.19 -47.69
C GLY A 9 -17.02 14.90 -46.48
N VAL A 10 -17.59 14.19 -45.52
CA VAL A 10 -16.88 13.55 -44.42
C VAL A 10 -16.24 12.28 -44.98
N THR A 11 -14.92 12.26 -45.11
CA THR A 11 -14.16 11.01 -45.16
C THR A 11 -14.13 10.44 -43.74
N GLU A 12 -14.78 9.31 -43.55
CA GLU A 12 -14.77 8.53 -42.30
C GLU A 12 -13.35 8.00 -42.03
N GLU A 13 -12.60 8.70 -41.17
CA GLU A 13 -11.52 8.10 -40.41
C GLU A 13 -12.10 7.31 -39.23
N PRO A 14 -11.53 6.16 -38.83
CA PRO A 14 -12.05 5.39 -37.72
C PRO A 14 -11.95 6.21 -36.43
N ASN A 15 -13.10 6.57 -35.88
CA ASN A 15 -13.33 7.33 -34.65
C ASN A 15 -12.35 6.96 -33.52
N LYS A 16 -11.24 7.70 -33.38
CA LYS A 16 -10.66 7.94 -32.06
C LYS A 16 -11.66 8.83 -31.34
N ALA A 17 -12.44 8.26 -30.42
CA ALA A 17 -13.29 9.04 -29.53
C ALA A 17 -12.40 10.01 -28.75
N VAL A 18 -12.38 11.28 -29.17
CA VAL A 18 -11.69 12.35 -28.43
C VAL A 18 -12.47 12.53 -27.12
N GLN A 19 -11.94 11.98 -26.04
CA GLN A 19 -12.50 12.18 -24.72
C GLN A 19 -12.21 13.63 -24.31
N LEU A 20 -13.26 14.42 -24.15
CA LEU A 20 -13.14 15.80 -23.68
C LEU A 20 -12.69 15.80 -22.21
N ASP A 21 -11.89 16.80 -21.83
CA ASP A 21 -11.59 17.02 -20.41
C ASP A 21 -12.82 17.55 -19.67
N TRP A 22 -12.83 17.43 -18.35
CA TRP A 22 -13.97 17.79 -17.51
C TRP A 22 -14.39 19.26 -17.68
N TYR A 23 -13.44 20.15 -17.97
CA TYR A 23 -13.69 21.58 -18.17
C TYR A 23 -14.34 21.83 -19.53
N SER A 24 -13.83 21.20 -20.60
CA SER A 24 -14.39 21.30 -21.94
C SER A 24 -15.76 20.66 -22.04
N GLU A 25 -16.01 19.55 -21.33
CA GLU A 25 -17.34 18.94 -21.20
C GLU A 25 -18.36 19.96 -20.68
N VAL A 26 -18.01 20.65 -19.60
CA VAL A 26 -18.86 21.68 -18.99
C VAL A 26 -19.01 22.90 -19.89
N GLU A 27 -17.90 23.39 -20.46
CA GLU A 27 -17.93 24.58 -21.31
C GLU A 27 -18.76 24.36 -22.58
N GLN A 28 -18.62 23.21 -23.24
CA GLN A 28 -19.40 22.89 -24.43
C GLN A 28 -20.88 22.74 -24.11
N THR A 29 -21.21 22.06 -23.01
CA THR A 29 -22.59 21.91 -22.56
C THR A 29 -23.21 23.26 -22.18
N ALA A 30 -22.47 24.13 -21.50
CA ALA A 30 -22.91 25.50 -21.18
C ALA A 30 -23.12 26.34 -22.45
N LYS A 31 -22.23 26.22 -23.45
CA LYS A 31 -22.37 26.88 -24.76
C LYS A 31 -23.61 26.38 -25.51
N GLN A 32 -23.88 25.08 -25.49
CA GLN A 32 -25.08 24.51 -26.11
C GLN A 32 -26.37 24.95 -25.38
N ALA A 33 -26.32 25.08 -24.06
CA ALA A 33 -27.39 25.65 -23.24
C ALA A 33 -27.55 27.18 -23.43
N GLY A 34 -26.53 27.87 -23.94
CA GLY A 34 -26.53 29.34 -23.99
C GLY A 34 -26.45 29.97 -22.59
N VAL A 35 -25.82 29.29 -21.64
CA VAL A 35 -25.68 29.71 -20.24
C VAL A 35 -24.24 30.14 -19.97
N PRO A 36 -23.99 31.27 -19.28
CA PRO A 36 -22.64 31.67 -18.91
C PRO A 36 -22.06 30.76 -17.81
N LEU A 37 -20.74 30.58 -17.83
CA LEU A 37 -19.97 29.86 -16.80
C LEU A 37 -19.83 30.69 -15.52
N PHE A 38 -20.93 30.94 -14.84
CA PHE A 38 -20.96 31.53 -13.50
C PHE A 38 -21.63 30.55 -12.55
N GLU A 39 -21.04 30.33 -11.37
CA GLU A 39 -21.50 29.34 -10.38
C GLU A 39 -23.00 29.48 -10.09
N HIS A 40 -23.47 30.72 -9.87
CA HIS A 40 -24.87 31.02 -9.58
C HIS A 40 -25.86 30.73 -10.72
N VAL A 41 -25.40 30.43 -11.95
CA VAL A 41 -26.26 30.10 -13.09
C VAL A 41 -26.07 28.65 -13.52
N ILE A 42 -24.82 28.19 -13.63
CA ILE A 42 -24.48 26.88 -14.19
C ILE A 42 -24.69 25.72 -13.19
N CYS A 43 -24.67 26.00 -11.89
CA CYS A 43 -24.92 25.01 -10.84
C CYS A 43 -26.39 24.98 -10.38
N ARG A 44 -27.27 25.86 -10.89
CA ARG A 44 -28.68 25.89 -10.47
C ARG A 44 -29.52 24.97 -11.36
N PRO A 45 -30.21 23.96 -10.78
CA PRO A 45 -31.01 23.02 -11.57
C PRO A 45 -32.20 23.70 -12.26
N THR A 46 -32.76 24.74 -11.63
CA THR A 46 -33.93 25.48 -12.11
C THR A 46 -33.61 26.54 -13.17
N THR A 47 -32.34 26.73 -13.53
CA THR A 47 -31.96 27.68 -14.59
C THR A 47 -32.70 27.32 -15.88
N THR A 48 -33.41 28.29 -16.45
CA THR A 48 -34.22 28.09 -17.65
C THR A 48 -33.34 28.17 -18.90
N VAL A 49 -33.37 27.12 -19.72
CA VAL A 49 -32.51 26.94 -20.89
C VAL A 49 -33.38 26.79 -22.14
N ARG A 50 -32.96 27.39 -23.26
CA ARG A 50 -33.68 27.22 -24.54
C ARG A 50 -33.31 25.90 -25.18
N SER A 51 -34.30 25.05 -25.45
CA SER A 51 -34.10 23.81 -26.21
C SER A 51 -34.13 24.12 -27.72
N ARG A 52 -33.11 23.67 -28.47
CA ARG A 52 -33.04 23.81 -29.93
C ARG A 52 -33.52 22.50 -30.57
N ASP A 53 -34.41 22.59 -31.56
CA ASP A 53 -34.83 21.42 -32.35
C ASP A 53 -33.65 20.86 -33.18
N LYS A 54 -33.72 19.57 -33.54
CA LYS A 54 -32.68 18.77 -34.22
C LYS A 54 -32.17 19.35 -35.55
N ASN A 55 -32.84 20.37 -36.08
CA ASN A 55 -32.51 21.02 -37.36
C ASN A 55 -31.92 22.44 -37.22
N GLY A 56 -31.60 22.90 -36.00
CA GLY A 56 -30.85 24.15 -35.79
C GLY A 56 -31.57 25.46 -36.13
N SER A 57 -32.85 25.43 -36.52
CA SER A 57 -33.64 26.62 -36.78
C SER A 57 -34.39 27.10 -35.52
N ILE A 58 -34.31 28.41 -35.26
CA ILE A 58 -35.08 29.07 -34.20
C ILE A 58 -36.53 29.17 -34.68
N LYS A 59 -37.42 28.28 -34.22
CA LYS A 59 -38.86 28.41 -34.49
C LYS A 59 -39.46 29.55 -33.66
N VAL A 60 -40.28 30.35 -34.33
CA VAL A 60 -41.14 31.39 -33.76
C VAL A 60 -42.45 30.74 -33.28
N VAL A 61 -42.75 30.97 -32.00
CA VAL A 61 -44.03 30.93 -31.23
C VAL A 61 -45.11 29.89 -31.61
N GLY A 62 -45.48 29.03 -30.64
CA GLY A 62 -46.75 28.30 -30.58
C GLY A 62 -46.64 26.87 -30.04
N SER A 63 -46.97 26.66 -28.75
CA SER A 63 -47.07 25.43 -27.94
C SER A 63 -45.79 24.61 -27.60
N ASP A 64 -45.30 24.86 -26.38
CA ASP A 64 -45.12 23.92 -25.24
C ASP A 64 -43.84 23.11 -24.97
N SER A 65 -42.68 23.47 -25.52
CA SER A 65 -41.42 23.38 -24.76
C SER A 65 -40.26 24.15 -25.41
N THR A 66 -40.38 25.47 -25.55
CA THR A 66 -39.24 26.32 -25.97
C THR A 66 -38.16 26.46 -24.88
N TYR A 67 -38.52 26.13 -23.65
CA TYR A 67 -37.67 26.23 -22.48
C TYR A 67 -37.73 24.94 -21.67
N THR A 68 -36.59 24.52 -21.13
CA THR A 68 -36.39 23.35 -20.28
C THR A 68 -35.55 23.77 -19.07
N THR A 69 -35.56 23.00 -18.00
CA THR A 69 -34.60 23.23 -16.91
C THR A 69 -33.18 22.83 -17.36
N LEU A 70 -32.16 23.47 -16.79
CA LEU A 70 -30.76 23.13 -17.06
C LEU A 70 -30.48 21.66 -16.69
N LYS A 71 -31.12 21.16 -15.63
CA LYS A 71 -31.04 19.75 -15.23
C LYS A 71 -31.53 18.80 -16.31
N GLU A 72 -32.72 19.05 -16.85
CA GLU A 72 -33.28 18.23 -17.95
C GLU A 72 -32.45 18.36 -19.23
N PHE A 73 -31.96 19.56 -19.52
CA PHE A 73 -31.08 19.80 -20.68
C PHE A 73 -29.79 18.99 -20.58
N VAL A 74 -29.08 19.08 -19.45
CA VAL A 74 -27.82 18.37 -19.18
C VAL A 74 -28.01 16.86 -19.17
N ALA A 75 -29.14 16.35 -18.66
CA ALA A 75 -29.46 14.92 -18.72
C ALA A 75 -29.64 14.42 -20.17
N SER A 76 -30.13 15.30 -21.06
CA SER A 76 -30.42 14.96 -22.47
C SER A 76 -29.25 15.13 -23.43
N ILE A 77 -28.14 15.74 -22.99
CA ILE A 77 -27.01 16.05 -23.87
C ILE A 77 -26.16 14.80 -24.17
N SER A 78 -25.86 14.59 -25.45
CA SER A 78 -24.93 13.55 -25.90
C SER A 78 -23.58 14.19 -26.26
N LEU A 79 -22.54 13.88 -25.50
CA LEU A 79 -21.16 14.29 -25.82
C LEU A 79 -20.36 13.11 -26.39
N PRO A 80 -19.28 13.37 -27.15
CA PRO A 80 -18.40 12.32 -27.64
C PRO A 80 -17.91 11.42 -26.48
N GLY A 81 -18.25 10.13 -26.52
CA GLY A 81 -17.84 9.16 -25.49
C GLY A 81 -18.71 9.09 -24.23
N ARG A 82 -19.79 9.88 -24.13
CA ARG A 82 -20.68 9.87 -22.95
C ARG A 82 -22.16 10.15 -23.29
N GLN A 83 -23.06 9.30 -22.80
CA GLN A 83 -24.50 9.51 -22.88
C GLN A 83 -25.01 10.13 -21.58
N GLY A 84 -25.33 11.43 -21.60
CA GLY A 84 -25.89 12.15 -20.47
C GLY A 84 -24.93 12.37 -19.30
N PHE A 85 -25.34 13.25 -18.40
CA PHE A 85 -24.67 13.53 -17.13
C PHE A 85 -25.63 13.31 -15.97
N GLU A 86 -25.13 12.73 -14.89
CA GLU A 86 -25.79 12.83 -13.61
C GLU A 86 -25.69 14.27 -13.10
N TRP A 87 -26.79 14.81 -12.57
CA TRP A 87 -26.83 16.21 -12.13
C TRP A 87 -25.80 16.51 -11.04
N THR A 88 -25.59 15.59 -10.11
CA THR A 88 -24.62 15.72 -9.00
C THR A 88 -23.20 15.85 -9.52
N GLU A 89 -22.81 15.02 -10.49
CA GLU A 89 -21.50 15.08 -11.14
C GLU A 89 -21.35 16.34 -12.00
N TRP A 90 -22.42 16.72 -12.70
CA TRP A 90 -22.46 17.97 -13.46
C TRP A 90 -22.26 19.18 -12.55
N GLU A 91 -23.04 19.30 -11.47
CA GLU A 91 -22.99 20.41 -10.53
C GLU A 91 -21.59 20.57 -9.93
N PHE A 92 -20.96 19.45 -9.55
CA PHE A 92 -19.60 19.41 -9.06
C PHE A 92 -18.58 19.91 -10.09
N LYS A 93 -18.58 19.36 -11.31
CA LYS A 93 -17.68 19.80 -12.40
C LYS A 93 -17.96 21.24 -12.82
N ALA A 94 -19.21 21.65 -12.83
CA ALA A 94 -19.65 22.99 -13.20
C ALA A 94 -19.20 24.04 -12.18
N ARG A 95 -19.23 23.70 -10.89
CA ARG A 95 -18.69 24.53 -9.82
C ARG A 95 -17.17 24.70 -9.98
N ALA A 96 -16.44 23.59 -10.15
CA ALA A 96 -15.00 23.64 -10.41
C ALA A 96 -14.67 24.44 -11.67
N ALA A 97 -15.47 24.32 -12.74
CA ALA A 97 -15.22 25.04 -13.99
C ALA A 97 -15.47 26.54 -13.87
N ALA A 98 -16.51 26.93 -13.11
CA ALA A 98 -16.77 28.33 -12.82
C ALA A 98 -15.60 28.96 -12.02
N ILE A 99 -15.11 28.26 -10.99
CA ILE A 99 -13.94 28.69 -10.20
C ILE A 99 -12.70 28.75 -11.09
N ALA A 100 -12.41 27.70 -11.86
CA ALA A 100 -11.24 27.65 -12.72
C ALA A 100 -11.23 28.77 -13.75
N LYS A 101 -12.40 29.07 -14.33
CA LYS A 101 -12.56 30.20 -15.26
C LYS A 101 -12.38 31.54 -14.59
N GLN A 102 -12.93 31.72 -13.38
CA GLN A 102 -12.85 32.99 -12.64
C GLN A 102 -11.43 33.32 -12.19
N TYR A 103 -10.65 32.30 -11.80
CA TYR A 103 -9.32 32.47 -11.21
C TYR A 103 -8.17 32.00 -12.12
N ASN A 104 -8.43 31.78 -13.41
CA ASN A 104 -7.47 31.32 -14.42
C ASN A 104 -6.68 30.06 -13.99
N ILE A 105 -7.38 29.06 -13.47
CA ILE A 105 -6.80 27.77 -13.07
C ILE A 105 -6.84 26.82 -14.29
N SER A 106 -5.73 26.13 -14.55
CA SER A 106 -5.60 25.18 -15.67
C SER A 106 -6.61 24.03 -15.58
N SER A 107 -7.09 23.53 -16.73
CA SER A 107 -7.95 22.34 -16.79
C SER A 107 -7.21 21.03 -16.47
N GLU A 108 -5.87 21.08 -16.34
CA GLU A 108 -5.02 19.96 -15.89
C GLU A 108 -5.27 19.58 -14.43
N PHE A 109 -5.76 20.50 -13.60
CA PHE A 109 -6.09 20.22 -12.21
C PHE A 109 -7.39 19.42 -12.13
N HIS A 110 -7.44 18.49 -11.17
CA HIS A 110 -8.66 17.74 -10.94
C HIS A 110 -9.75 18.67 -10.37
N PRO A 111 -11.04 18.53 -10.74
CA PRO A 111 -12.11 19.39 -10.23
C PRO A 111 -12.14 19.53 -8.71
N GLN A 112 -11.83 18.43 -8.01
CA GLN A 112 -11.72 18.39 -6.55
C GLN A 112 -10.62 19.31 -6.02
N GLU A 113 -9.45 19.31 -6.65
CA GLU A 113 -8.30 20.15 -6.25
C GLU A 113 -8.62 21.62 -6.45
N VAL A 114 -9.30 21.96 -7.55
CA VAL A 114 -9.74 23.34 -7.83
C VAL A 114 -10.67 23.87 -6.73
N ILE A 115 -11.64 23.04 -6.31
CA ILE A 115 -12.58 23.40 -5.23
C ILE A 115 -11.84 23.49 -3.89
N GLU A 116 -10.95 22.54 -3.59
CA GLU A 116 -10.18 22.56 -2.34
C GLU A 116 -9.27 23.78 -2.25
N PHE A 117 -8.57 24.15 -3.32
CA PHE A 117 -7.75 25.36 -3.36
C PHE A 117 -8.57 26.61 -3.08
N TYR A 118 -9.74 26.71 -3.70
CA TYR A 118 -10.64 27.84 -3.50
C TYR A 118 -11.19 27.89 -2.07
N ASP A 119 -11.66 26.76 -1.52
CA ASP A 119 -12.20 26.69 -0.17
C ASP A 119 -11.12 26.95 0.89
N ASP A 120 -9.89 26.51 0.67
CA ASP A 120 -8.75 26.78 1.57
C ASP A 120 -8.40 28.27 1.59
N VAL A 121 -8.39 28.94 0.44
CA VAL A 121 -8.20 30.40 0.37
C VAL A 121 -9.33 31.14 1.03
N LYS A 122 -10.58 30.73 0.74
CA LYS A 122 -11.78 31.33 1.31
C LYS A 122 -11.78 31.25 2.83
N LYS A 123 -11.40 30.11 3.41
CA LYS A 123 -11.26 29.95 4.86
C LYS A 123 -10.21 30.87 5.47
N GLN A 124 -9.14 31.16 4.75
CA GLN A 124 -8.05 32.02 5.24
C GLN A 124 -8.38 33.51 5.12
N LEU A 125 -9.16 33.89 4.11
CA LEU A 125 -9.60 35.27 3.90
C LEU A 125 -10.92 35.60 4.60
N ASP A 126 -11.68 34.59 5.03
CA ASP A 126 -13.09 34.69 5.48
C ASP A 126 -14.01 35.40 4.45
N ARG A 127 -13.64 35.31 3.17
CA ARG A 127 -14.38 35.84 2.02
C ARG A 127 -13.88 35.21 0.72
N ASP A 128 -14.61 35.46 -0.36
CA ASP A 128 -14.16 35.06 -1.70
C ASP A 128 -12.93 35.91 -2.12
N PRO A 129 -11.93 35.29 -2.76
CA PRO A 129 -10.77 36.02 -3.29
C PRO A 129 -11.23 36.97 -4.40
N ALA A 130 -10.70 38.19 -4.41
CA ALA A 130 -11.10 39.25 -5.32
C ALA A 130 -10.68 38.94 -6.76
N ASP A 131 -9.51 38.33 -6.94
CA ASP A 131 -8.96 37.97 -8.24
C ASP A 131 -8.04 36.75 -8.16
N ALA A 132 -7.52 36.33 -9.33
CA ALA A 132 -6.59 35.21 -9.44
C ALA A 132 -5.29 35.47 -8.65
N GLN A 133 -4.82 36.72 -8.60
CA GLN A 133 -3.56 37.06 -7.96
C GLN A 133 -3.65 36.86 -6.44
N GLU A 134 -4.72 37.32 -5.81
CA GLU A 134 -4.99 37.13 -4.39
C GLU A 134 -5.15 35.64 -4.05
N LEU A 135 -5.88 34.88 -4.89
CA LEU A 135 -6.03 33.44 -4.73
C LEU A 135 -4.68 32.72 -4.71
N TRP A 136 -3.81 32.98 -5.70
CA TRP A 136 -2.49 32.34 -5.79
C TRP A 136 -1.53 32.80 -4.68
N HIS A 137 -1.60 34.06 -4.25
CA HIS A 137 -0.79 34.55 -3.12
C HIS A 137 -1.16 33.87 -1.81
N VAL A 138 -2.44 33.71 -1.51
CA VAL A 138 -2.89 33.04 -0.29
C VAL A 138 -2.55 31.54 -0.35
N LEU A 139 -2.77 30.89 -1.49
CA LEU A 139 -2.38 29.48 -1.70
C LEU A 139 -0.89 29.25 -1.47
N THR A 140 -0.03 30.10 -2.04
CA THR A 140 1.42 29.95 -1.88
C THR A 140 1.86 30.19 -0.44
N ALA A 141 1.23 31.12 0.28
CA ALA A 141 1.50 31.36 1.70
C ALA A 141 1.03 30.20 2.60
N THR A 142 -0.16 29.64 2.35
CA THR A 142 -0.73 28.55 3.15
C THR A 142 -0.03 27.22 2.90
N ASN A 143 0.38 26.95 1.65
CA ASN A 143 1.08 25.72 1.28
C ASN A 143 2.49 25.66 1.90
N LYS A 144 3.18 26.80 2.04
CA LYS A 144 4.47 26.89 2.74
C LYS A 144 4.37 26.51 4.22
N ASN A 145 3.33 27.00 4.91
CA ASN A 145 3.09 26.65 6.31
C ASN A 145 2.79 25.14 6.48
N ARG A 146 2.12 24.54 5.49
CA ARG A 146 1.78 23.10 5.50
C ARG A 146 2.98 22.22 5.16
N SER A 147 3.85 22.64 4.24
CA SER A 147 5.10 21.93 3.95
C SER A 147 6.04 21.96 5.15
N ASP A 148 6.14 23.09 5.85
CA ASP A 148 7.00 23.24 7.02
C ASP A 148 6.48 22.39 8.20
N ALA A 149 5.17 22.34 8.41
CA ALA A 149 4.56 21.45 9.40
C ALA A 149 4.78 19.96 9.08
N ARG A 150 4.66 19.55 7.81
CA ARG A 150 4.94 18.17 7.38
C ARG A 150 6.41 17.80 7.53
N LEU A 151 7.33 18.71 7.22
CA LEU A 151 8.76 18.50 7.42
C LEU A 151 9.11 18.35 8.90
N ALA A 152 8.50 19.16 9.77
CA ALA A 152 8.68 19.05 11.22
C ALA A 152 8.17 17.69 11.76
N ASP A 153 7.02 17.22 11.28
CA ASP A 153 6.45 15.95 11.69
C ASP A 153 7.27 14.74 11.19
N LEU A 154 7.72 14.78 9.93
CA LEU A 154 8.63 13.76 9.38
C LEU A 154 9.96 13.71 10.13
N LYS A 155 10.50 14.86 10.54
CA LYS A 155 11.73 14.90 11.35
C LYS A 155 11.52 14.26 12.72
N LYS A 156 10.38 14.53 13.37
CA LYS A 156 10.01 13.90 14.64
C LYS A 156 9.86 12.38 14.52
N GLN A 157 9.27 11.90 13.43
CA GLN A 157 9.16 10.46 13.16
C GLN A 157 10.53 9.82 12.91
N LEU A 158 11.44 10.51 12.21
CA LEU A 158 12.80 10.04 11.98
C LEU A 158 13.59 9.91 13.29
N ASP A 159 13.47 10.90 14.18
CA ASP A 159 14.12 10.88 15.50
C ASP A 159 13.57 9.71 16.34
N ALA A 160 12.26 9.47 16.32
CA ALA A 160 11.64 8.33 17.01
C ALA A 160 12.13 6.97 16.48
N LEU A 161 12.19 6.80 15.15
CA LEU A 161 12.73 5.58 14.53
C LEU A 161 14.21 5.37 14.83
N SER A 162 14.98 6.46 14.97
CA SER A 162 16.40 6.36 15.33
C SER A 162 16.61 5.82 16.75
N VAL A 163 15.76 6.21 17.70
CA VAL A 163 15.74 5.70 19.08
C VAL A 163 15.25 4.26 19.11
N GLU A 164 14.19 3.93 18.38
CA GLU A 164 13.71 2.54 18.31
C GLU A 164 14.76 1.59 17.70
N LYS A 165 15.52 2.07 16.71
CA LYS A 165 16.63 1.33 16.11
C LYS A 165 17.73 1.06 17.13
N SER A 166 18.15 2.05 17.92
CA SER A 166 19.20 1.85 18.92
C SER A 166 18.76 0.88 20.03
N GLU A 167 17.51 0.94 20.46
CA GLU A 167 16.94 -0.03 21.42
C GLU A 167 16.89 -1.45 20.86
N LYS A 168 16.54 -1.61 19.58
CA LYS A 168 16.53 -2.92 18.91
C LYS A 168 17.94 -3.48 18.71
N GLU A 169 18.90 -2.62 18.37
CA GLU A 169 20.32 -3.02 18.25
C GLU A 169 20.89 -3.47 19.59
N ALA A 170 20.58 -2.77 20.69
CA ALA A 170 20.96 -3.19 22.04
C ALA A 170 20.36 -4.55 22.41
N LYS A 171 19.05 -4.76 22.17
CA LYS A 171 18.40 -6.06 22.42
C LYS A 171 18.97 -7.19 21.56
N ALA A 172 19.31 -6.91 20.31
CA ALA A 172 19.93 -7.90 19.43
C ALA A 172 21.33 -8.29 19.93
N TYR A 173 22.09 -7.32 20.44
CA TYR A 173 23.39 -7.57 21.07
C TYR A 173 23.26 -8.43 22.33
N ASP A 174 22.32 -8.10 23.22
CA ASP A 174 22.05 -8.89 24.43
C ASP A 174 21.63 -10.33 24.10
N LEU A 175 20.74 -10.50 23.12
CA LEU A 175 20.33 -11.83 22.63
C LEU A 175 21.49 -12.60 22.00
N GLY A 176 22.40 -11.92 21.30
CA GLY A 176 23.62 -12.52 20.76
C GLY A 176 24.50 -13.10 21.86
N LEU A 177 24.71 -12.32 22.94
CA LEU A 177 25.46 -12.79 24.11
C LEU A 177 24.79 -13.98 24.81
N GLU A 178 23.47 -13.98 24.93
CA GLU A 178 22.72 -15.12 25.48
C GLU A 178 22.85 -16.37 24.59
N LEU A 179 22.82 -16.21 23.27
CA LEU A 179 22.99 -17.31 22.32
C LEU A 179 24.40 -17.91 22.37
N ASP A 180 25.42 -17.06 22.46
CA ASP A 180 26.80 -17.50 22.64
C ASP A 180 26.98 -18.24 23.98
N HIS A 181 26.34 -17.75 25.05
CA HIS A 181 26.34 -18.41 26.35
C HIS A 181 25.65 -19.78 26.30
N LEU A 182 24.49 -19.88 25.65
CA LEU A 182 23.77 -21.14 25.44
C LEU A 182 24.58 -22.12 24.60
N THR A 183 25.27 -21.65 23.57
CA THR A 183 26.13 -22.47 22.72
C THR A 183 27.32 -23.02 23.52
N CYS A 184 27.92 -22.20 24.39
CA CYS A 184 28.95 -22.65 25.33
C CYS A 184 28.44 -23.68 26.35
N LEU A 185 27.20 -23.55 26.84
CA LEU A 185 26.60 -24.48 27.80
C LEU A 185 26.19 -25.82 27.17
N LEU A 186 25.68 -25.81 25.95
CA LEU A 186 25.24 -27.02 25.24
C LEU A 186 26.40 -27.83 24.65
N GLY A 187 27.56 -27.20 24.42
CA GLY A 187 28.66 -27.84 23.70
C GLY A 187 28.28 -28.23 22.27
N SER A 188 29.09 -29.07 21.62
CA SER A 188 28.78 -29.60 20.29
C SER A 188 27.70 -30.67 20.39
N ILE A 189 26.53 -30.41 19.80
CA ILE A 189 25.43 -31.38 19.66
C ILE A 189 25.96 -32.56 18.84
N PRO A 190 25.89 -33.81 19.34
CA PRO A 190 26.34 -34.99 18.60
C PRO A 190 25.54 -35.17 17.31
N ASP A 191 26.21 -35.54 16.21
CA ASP A 191 25.59 -35.68 14.88
C ASP A 191 24.42 -36.68 14.87
N ASP A 192 24.42 -37.67 15.78
CA ASP A 192 23.38 -38.70 15.89
C ASP A 192 22.16 -38.28 16.73
N PHE A 193 22.06 -37.00 17.14
CA PHE A 193 20.99 -36.53 18.03
C PHE A 193 19.59 -36.69 17.42
N SER A 194 19.45 -36.43 16.12
CA SER A 194 18.17 -36.58 15.41
C SER A 194 17.73 -38.04 15.25
N GLU A 195 18.69 -38.96 15.10
CA GLU A 195 18.42 -40.41 14.98
C GLU A 195 18.06 -41.04 16.33
N ARG A 196 18.70 -40.62 17.43
CA ARG A 196 18.46 -41.18 18.76
C ARG A 196 17.17 -40.68 19.42
N PHE A 197 16.78 -39.43 19.17
CA PHE A 197 15.72 -38.77 19.94
C PHE A 197 14.53 -38.29 19.09
N GLY A 198 14.65 -38.33 17.76
CA GLY A 198 13.57 -37.98 16.85
C GLY A 198 13.09 -36.53 17.00
N ASN A 199 11.82 -36.29 16.69
CA ASN A 199 11.21 -34.96 16.75
C ASN A 199 10.89 -34.55 18.20
N ALA A 200 10.82 -33.25 18.50
CA ALA A 200 10.58 -32.74 19.87
C ALA A 200 9.32 -33.31 20.56
N ALA A 201 8.32 -33.74 19.81
CA ALA A 201 7.13 -34.42 20.32
C ALA A 201 7.44 -35.83 20.91
N ASN A 202 8.38 -36.56 20.31
CA ASN A 202 8.81 -37.87 20.81
C ASN A 202 9.59 -37.76 22.12
N LEU A 203 10.39 -36.70 22.28
CA LEU A 203 11.09 -36.40 23.52
C LEU A 203 10.13 -36.10 24.69
N VAL A 204 9.01 -35.42 24.41
CA VAL A 204 7.98 -35.17 25.42
C VAL A 204 7.30 -36.47 25.84
N SER A 205 6.94 -37.34 24.87
CA SER A 205 6.34 -38.65 25.16
C SER A 205 7.28 -39.54 25.96
N LEU A 206 8.56 -39.62 25.58
CA LEU A 206 9.59 -40.40 26.30
C LEU A 206 9.77 -39.88 27.73
N TYR A 207 9.75 -38.56 27.93
CA TYR A 207 9.86 -37.96 29.25
C TYR A 207 8.63 -38.23 30.13
N GLU A 208 7.43 -38.19 29.56
CA GLU A 208 6.19 -38.53 30.28
C GLU A 208 6.15 -40.00 30.68
N GLU A 209 6.61 -40.90 29.81
CA GLU A 209 6.77 -42.33 30.13
C GLU A 209 7.83 -42.57 31.23
N GLU A 210 8.97 -41.88 31.17
CA GLU A 210 9.99 -41.96 32.22
C GLU A 210 9.49 -41.41 33.55
N ARG A 211 8.71 -40.33 33.53
CA ARG A 211 8.08 -39.75 34.72
C ARG A 211 7.09 -40.72 35.35
N ALA A 212 6.24 -41.37 34.56
CA ALA A 212 5.30 -42.37 35.05
C ALA A 212 6.02 -43.57 35.69
N LYS A 213 7.13 -44.03 35.08
CA LYS A 213 7.99 -45.08 35.67
C LYS A 213 8.65 -44.63 36.97
N ALA A 214 9.11 -43.39 37.04
CA ALA A 214 9.72 -42.83 38.25
C ALA A 214 8.70 -42.71 39.40
N GLU A 215 7.47 -42.30 39.12
CA GLU A 215 6.39 -42.25 40.11
C GLU A 215 6.02 -43.65 40.62
N SER A 216 5.92 -44.63 39.72
CA SER A 216 5.74 -46.06 40.08
C SER A 216 6.84 -46.56 41.01
N LEU A 217 8.11 -46.42 40.62
CA LEU A 217 9.26 -46.82 41.44
C LEU A 217 9.30 -46.09 42.79
N GLN A 218 8.85 -44.84 42.85
CA GLN A 218 8.75 -44.09 44.10
C GLN A 218 7.68 -44.67 45.03
N THR A 219 6.56 -45.17 44.48
CA THR A 219 5.54 -45.86 45.28
C THR A 219 6.03 -47.20 45.80
N GLU A 220 6.71 -48.00 44.97
CA GLU A 220 7.33 -49.27 45.39
C GLU A 220 8.39 -49.04 46.48
N LEU A 221 9.23 -47.99 46.34
CA LEU A 221 10.25 -47.64 47.33
C LEU A 221 9.63 -47.18 48.67
N LYS A 222 8.48 -46.51 48.64
CA LYS A 222 7.74 -46.19 49.88
C LYS A 222 7.18 -47.44 50.53
N GLN A 223 6.64 -48.37 49.74
CA GLN A 223 6.03 -49.60 50.24
C GLN A 223 7.08 -50.52 50.87
N THR A 224 8.21 -50.75 50.19
CA THR A 224 9.35 -51.48 50.74
C THR A 224 9.93 -50.84 52.01
N PHE A 225 9.94 -49.50 52.11
CA PHE A 225 10.35 -48.82 53.34
C PHE A 225 9.39 -49.07 54.50
N LEU A 226 8.08 -49.14 54.24
CA LEU A 226 7.07 -49.47 55.26
C LEU A 226 7.22 -50.93 55.71
N GLU A 227 7.46 -51.85 54.79
CA GLU A 227 7.72 -53.27 55.09
C GLU A 227 9.00 -53.44 55.93
N LEU A 228 10.09 -52.76 55.56
CA LEU A 228 11.34 -52.75 56.35
C LEU A 228 11.13 -52.20 57.75
N LYS A 229 10.31 -51.16 57.91
CA LYS A 229 9.98 -50.60 59.21
C LYS A 229 9.18 -51.59 60.05
N ALA A 230 8.16 -52.23 59.47
CA ALA A 230 7.37 -53.26 60.15
C ALA A 230 8.26 -54.44 60.59
N ASN A 231 9.16 -54.90 59.72
CA ASN A 231 10.12 -55.96 60.05
C ASN A 231 11.10 -55.54 61.16
N ALA A 232 11.55 -54.28 61.17
CA ALA A 232 12.41 -53.76 62.23
C ALA A 232 11.70 -53.71 63.58
N ASP A 233 10.41 -53.35 63.60
CA ASP A 233 9.58 -53.37 64.80
C ASP A 233 9.36 -54.83 65.28
N LEU A 234 9.14 -55.77 64.36
CA LEU A 234 8.99 -57.20 64.65
C LEU A 234 10.28 -57.81 65.24
N ILE A 235 11.45 -57.46 64.67
CA ILE A 235 12.76 -57.84 65.23
C ILE A 235 12.95 -57.25 66.62
N LYS A 236 12.49 -56.01 66.85
CA LYS A 236 12.60 -55.36 68.17
C LYS A 236 11.73 -56.06 69.20
N ASP A 237 10.55 -56.53 68.83
CA ASP A 237 9.66 -57.27 69.72
C ASP A 237 10.19 -58.69 69.99
N LEU A 238 10.67 -59.41 68.96
CA LEU A 238 11.36 -60.70 69.12
C LEU A 238 12.61 -60.58 70.01
N ARG A 239 13.38 -59.49 69.90
CA ARG A 239 14.52 -59.22 70.80
C ARG A 239 14.10 -59.01 72.25
N ARG A 240 12.95 -58.39 72.51
CA ARG A 240 12.41 -58.28 73.87
C ARG A 240 11.93 -59.63 74.40
N GLU A 241 11.36 -60.45 73.52
CA GLU A 241 10.89 -61.80 73.85
C GLU A 241 12.07 -62.74 74.17
N ILE A 242 13.13 -62.72 73.35
CA ILE A 242 14.39 -63.44 73.63
C ILE A 242 15.03 -62.92 74.93
N ALA A 243 15.04 -61.61 75.17
CA ALA A 243 15.55 -61.06 76.43
C ALA A 243 14.71 -61.42 77.66
N SER A 244 13.43 -61.79 77.47
CA SER A 244 12.56 -62.30 78.54
C SER A 244 12.74 -63.80 78.79
N ILE A 245 13.38 -64.51 77.87
CA ILE A 245 13.73 -65.93 77.94
C ILE A 245 15.25 -65.99 78.14
N GLU A 246 15.74 -65.75 79.35
CA GLU A 246 17.08 -66.24 79.69
C GLU A 246 17.01 -67.75 79.96
N PRO A 247 17.91 -68.52 79.32
CA PRO A 247 18.53 -69.62 80.02
C PRO A 247 20.06 -69.46 80.02
N SER A 248 20.60 -69.70 81.22
CA SER A 248 21.94 -70.17 81.52
C SER A 248 22.72 -70.81 80.35
N ASP A 249 23.98 -70.38 80.21
CA ASP A 249 25.04 -70.86 79.30
C ASP A 249 24.83 -70.61 77.80
N VAL A 250 24.97 -69.33 77.41
CA VAL A 250 25.09 -68.92 76.00
C VAL A 250 26.49 -69.23 75.49
N SER A 251 26.57 -70.27 74.66
CA SER A 251 27.73 -70.63 73.83
C SER A 251 28.34 -69.41 73.11
N HIS A 252 29.67 -69.39 73.03
CA HIS A 252 30.48 -68.34 72.40
C HIS A 252 30.03 -68.04 70.94
N ASP A 253 29.41 -69.00 70.26
CA ASP A 253 28.89 -68.86 68.89
C ASP A 253 27.69 -67.92 68.78
N TYR A 254 26.77 -67.92 69.77
CA TYR A 254 25.57 -67.08 69.72
C TYR A 254 25.90 -65.59 69.91
N ARG A 255 26.93 -65.27 70.71
CA ARG A 255 27.44 -63.90 70.84
C ARG A 255 28.13 -63.42 69.56
N ALA A 256 28.79 -64.31 68.82
CA ALA A 256 29.41 -63.97 67.54
C ALA A 256 28.33 -63.70 66.47
N GLU A 257 27.29 -64.54 66.39
CA GLU A 257 26.15 -64.33 65.48
C GLU A 257 25.37 -63.05 65.81
N LEU A 258 25.14 -62.75 67.10
CA LEU A 258 24.46 -61.52 67.51
C LEU A 258 25.27 -60.27 67.13
N ASN A 259 26.59 -60.29 67.29
CA ASN A 259 27.47 -59.18 66.89
C ASN A 259 27.52 -59.02 65.36
N ALA A 260 27.56 -60.11 64.60
CA ALA A 260 27.48 -60.07 63.14
C ALA A 260 26.14 -59.47 62.66
N ALA A 261 25.02 -59.87 63.27
CA ALA A 261 23.70 -59.32 62.96
C ALA A 261 23.57 -57.83 63.33
N LEU A 262 24.28 -57.37 64.37
CA LEU A 262 24.34 -55.95 64.74
C LEU A 262 25.19 -55.13 63.77
N GLU A 263 26.34 -55.65 63.31
CA GLU A 263 27.15 -55.01 62.27
C GLU A 263 26.38 -54.92 60.94
N GLU A 264 25.69 -55.98 60.55
CA GLU A 264 24.87 -55.99 59.33
C GLU A 264 23.71 -54.97 59.43
N ALA A 265 23.06 -54.86 60.59
CA ALA A 265 22.05 -53.85 60.84
C ALA A 265 22.61 -52.41 60.79
N GLU A 266 23.83 -52.17 61.27
CA GLU A 266 24.49 -50.86 61.13
C GLU A 266 24.86 -50.54 59.67
N GLN A 267 25.33 -51.53 58.91
CA GLN A 267 25.61 -51.36 57.49
C GLN A 267 24.33 -51.05 56.70
N ALA A 268 23.24 -51.76 56.97
CA ALA A 268 21.92 -51.49 56.40
C ALA A 268 21.43 -50.07 56.72
N ARG A 269 21.65 -49.60 57.96
CA ARG A 269 21.30 -48.23 58.37
C ARG A 269 22.13 -47.17 57.65
N LYS A 270 23.44 -47.40 57.48
CA LYS A 270 24.32 -46.52 56.68
C LYS A 270 23.91 -46.49 55.20
N PHE A 271 23.50 -47.64 54.65
CA PHE A 271 23.01 -47.74 53.28
C PHE A 271 21.69 -46.99 53.06
N LEU A 272 20.73 -47.14 53.97
CA LEU A 272 19.47 -46.40 53.94
C LEU A 272 19.69 -44.88 54.01
N LYS A 273 20.62 -44.42 54.86
CA LYS A 273 20.99 -43.00 54.92
C LYS A 273 21.52 -42.49 53.57
N LYS A 274 22.42 -43.24 52.92
CA LYS A 274 22.93 -42.90 51.58
C LYS A 274 21.85 -42.89 50.50
N ILE A 275 20.83 -43.75 50.59
CA ILE A 275 19.69 -43.73 49.67
C ILE A 275 18.83 -42.48 49.90
N GLN A 276 18.60 -42.13 51.16
CA GLN A 276 17.80 -40.96 51.52
C GLN A 276 18.48 -39.64 51.10
N ASP A 277 19.79 -39.54 51.26
CA ASP A 277 20.57 -38.40 50.78
C ASP A 277 20.48 -38.29 49.25
N ARG A 278 20.70 -39.40 48.51
CA ARG A 278 20.55 -39.44 47.05
C ARG A 278 19.13 -39.08 46.57
N LYS A 279 18.10 -39.47 47.31
CA LYS A 279 16.70 -39.13 47.02
C LYS A 279 16.45 -37.63 47.18
N ASN A 280 17.02 -37.02 48.23
CA ASN A 280 16.91 -35.57 48.44
C ASN A 280 17.64 -34.79 47.34
N ASP A 281 18.85 -35.21 46.96
CA ASP A 281 19.60 -34.60 45.85
C ASP A 281 18.81 -34.70 44.54
N SER A 282 18.28 -35.89 44.24
CA SER A 282 17.46 -36.11 43.05
C SER A 282 16.21 -35.21 43.03
N ARG A 283 15.56 -35.00 44.19
CA ARG A 283 14.40 -34.10 44.31
C ARG A 283 14.78 -32.66 43.97
N VAL A 284 15.89 -32.16 44.54
CA VAL A 284 16.39 -30.80 44.24
C VAL A 284 16.72 -30.67 42.75
N THR A 285 17.30 -31.70 42.15
CA THR A 285 17.63 -31.68 40.71
C THR A 285 16.36 -31.65 39.83
N ILE A 286 15.32 -32.39 40.22
CA ILE A 286 14.02 -32.38 39.52
C ILE A 286 13.35 -31.01 39.65
N GLU A 287 13.29 -30.44 40.86
CA GLU A 287 12.71 -29.10 41.09
C GLU A 287 13.43 -28.03 40.25
N GLN A 288 14.77 -28.12 40.12
CA GLN A 288 15.54 -27.23 39.24
C GLN A 288 15.17 -27.44 37.77
N LYS A 289 15.06 -28.69 37.30
CA LYS A 289 14.65 -29.00 35.92
C LYS A 289 13.24 -28.50 35.61
N GLU A 290 12.29 -28.64 36.54
CA GLU A 290 10.92 -28.13 36.37
C GLU A 290 10.89 -26.61 36.23
N ARG A 291 11.69 -25.87 37.03
CA ARG A 291 11.84 -24.42 36.88
C ARG A 291 12.38 -24.04 35.50
N THR A 292 13.41 -24.75 35.03
CA THR A 292 13.97 -24.53 33.68
C THR A 292 12.93 -24.81 32.60
N ILE A 293 12.13 -25.87 32.72
CA ILE A 293 11.05 -26.18 31.78
C ILE A 293 9.99 -25.07 31.76
N THR A 294 9.57 -24.57 32.93
CA THR A 294 8.60 -23.46 32.98
C THR A 294 9.13 -22.20 32.31
N PHE A 295 10.40 -21.87 32.54
CA PHE A 295 11.07 -20.74 31.89
C PHE A 295 11.13 -20.93 30.36
N LEU A 296 11.54 -22.11 29.88
CA LEU A 296 11.61 -22.42 28.45
C LEU A 296 10.23 -22.36 27.77
N ARG A 297 9.16 -22.83 28.43
CA ARG A 297 7.78 -22.73 27.90
C ARG A 297 7.34 -21.28 27.75
N GLU A 298 7.69 -20.43 28.70
CA GLU A 298 7.35 -19.01 28.65
C GLU A 298 8.15 -18.26 27.57
N LEU A 299 9.44 -18.57 27.45
CA LEU A 299 10.29 -18.07 26.37
C LEU A 299 9.73 -18.45 24.99
N ASN A 300 9.34 -19.73 24.82
CA ASN A 300 8.80 -20.22 23.56
C ASN A 300 7.47 -19.54 23.20
N ARG A 301 6.62 -19.24 24.20
CA ARG A 301 5.43 -18.41 24.01
C ARG A 301 5.79 -17.01 23.49
N LYS A 302 6.76 -16.33 24.11
CA LYS A 302 7.19 -14.98 23.69
C LYS A 302 7.76 -15.01 22.27
N LEU A 303 8.64 -15.96 21.96
CA LEU A 303 9.20 -16.17 20.62
C LEU A 303 8.10 -16.41 19.57
N THR A 304 7.10 -17.23 19.89
CA THR A 304 5.98 -17.48 18.97
C THR A 304 5.19 -16.21 18.66
N VAL A 305 4.99 -15.33 19.65
CA VAL A 305 4.34 -14.02 19.44
C VAL A 305 5.18 -13.14 18.51
N VAL A 306 6.48 -13.01 18.80
CA VAL A 306 7.40 -12.21 17.97
C VAL A 306 7.47 -12.73 16.53
N ILE A 307 7.52 -14.05 16.34
CA ILE A 307 7.52 -14.66 15.00
C ILE A 307 6.25 -14.28 14.24
N ARG A 308 5.07 -14.36 14.88
CA ARG A 308 3.81 -13.97 14.23
C ARG A 308 3.77 -12.49 13.85
N GLU A 309 4.23 -11.61 14.73
CA GLU A 309 4.31 -10.17 14.46
C GLU A 309 5.24 -9.88 13.29
N LYS A 310 6.43 -10.51 13.26
CA LYS A 310 7.40 -10.33 12.18
C LYS A 310 6.95 -10.93 10.86
N SER A 311 6.26 -12.07 10.88
CA SER A 311 5.61 -12.61 9.67
C SER A 311 4.57 -11.64 9.11
N ALA A 312 3.73 -11.05 9.96
CA ALA A 312 2.75 -10.05 9.53
C ALA A 312 3.40 -8.78 8.96
N GLU A 313 4.51 -8.33 9.54
CA GLU A 313 5.29 -7.20 9.03
C GLU A 313 5.89 -7.50 7.64
N ILE A 314 6.43 -8.70 7.45
CA ILE A 314 6.94 -9.18 6.15
C ILE A 314 5.82 -9.21 5.10
N ASP A 315 4.64 -9.71 5.45
CA ASP A 315 3.50 -9.75 4.53
C ASP A 315 3.05 -8.35 4.10
N ASN A 316 3.01 -7.38 5.02
CA ASN A 316 2.71 -5.99 4.71
C ASN A 316 3.77 -5.35 3.79
N LEU A 317 5.06 -5.60 4.06
CA LEU A 317 6.15 -5.14 3.19
C LEU A 317 6.05 -5.75 1.79
N ASN A 318 5.75 -7.04 1.68
CA ASN A 318 5.56 -7.71 0.40
C ASN A 318 4.38 -7.12 -0.39
N GLN A 319 3.27 -6.81 0.26
CA GLN A 319 2.14 -6.12 -0.38
C GLN A 319 2.53 -4.72 -0.87
N SER A 320 3.28 -3.96 -0.08
CA SER A 320 3.80 -2.65 -0.47
C SER A 320 4.73 -2.74 -1.69
N VAL A 321 5.67 -3.69 -1.70
CA VAL A 321 6.55 -3.96 -2.84
C VAL A 321 5.76 -4.30 -4.10
N GLU A 322 4.72 -5.13 -3.99
CA GLU A 322 3.90 -5.53 -5.13
C GLU A 322 3.07 -4.35 -5.68
N SER A 323 2.58 -3.48 -4.80
CA SER A 323 1.93 -2.23 -5.20
C SER A 323 2.91 -1.29 -5.93
N GLY A 324 4.15 -1.19 -5.45
CA GLY A 324 5.23 -0.42 -6.07
C GLY A 324 5.59 -0.95 -7.45
N LYS A 325 5.68 -2.27 -7.62
CA LYS A 325 5.89 -2.92 -8.94
C LYS A 325 4.75 -2.61 -9.90
N LYS A 326 3.49 -2.67 -9.46
CA LYS A 326 2.32 -2.31 -10.29
C LYS A 326 2.37 -0.84 -10.72
N LEU A 327 2.70 0.06 -9.80
CA LEU A 327 2.85 1.49 -10.11
C LEU A 327 3.99 1.74 -11.11
N ASN A 328 5.14 1.10 -10.92
CA ASN A 328 6.28 1.22 -11.82
C ASN A 328 5.96 0.69 -13.24
N ARG A 329 5.23 -0.43 -13.35
CA ARG A 329 4.72 -0.92 -14.64
C ARG A 329 3.80 0.10 -15.31
N LYS A 330 2.88 0.74 -14.56
CA LYS A 330 1.99 1.80 -15.08
C LYS A 330 2.78 3.01 -15.56
N LEU A 331 3.74 3.50 -14.77
CA LEU A 331 4.59 4.64 -15.13
C LEU A 331 5.44 4.35 -16.36
N THR A 332 6.06 3.17 -16.42
CA THR A 332 6.84 2.74 -17.58
C THR A 332 5.96 2.67 -18.84
N GLY A 333 4.73 2.19 -18.71
CA GLY A 333 3.74 2.20 -19.79
C GLY A 333 3.41 3.61 -20.28
N LYS A 334 3.12 4.54 -19.36
CA LYS A 334 2.86 5.96 -19.69
C LYS A 334 4.07 6.61 -20.37
N ILE A 335 5.28 6.37 -19.88
CA ILE A 335 6.51 6.92 -20.49
C ILE A 335 6.65 6.43 -21.95
N ARG A 336 6.41 5.14 -22.21
CA ARG A 336 6.44 4.60 -23.57
C ARG A 336 5.37 5.23 -24.46
N GLN A 337 4.16 5.39 -23.95
CA GLN A 337 3.06 6.03 -24.66
C GLN A 337 3.39 7.49 -25.00
N ASN A 338 3.81 8.29 -24.02
CA ASN A 338 4.20 9.69 -24.23
C ASN A 338 5.35 9.81 -25.25
N LYS A 339 6.31 8.88 -25.23
CA LYS A 339 7.40 8.85 -26.22
C LYS A 339 6.87 8.56 -27.62
N ALA A 340 5.94 7.64 -27.78
CA ALA A 340 5.31 7.34 -29.06
C ALA A 340 4.50 8.55 -29.58
N GLU A 341 3.71 9.18 -28.71
CA GLU A 341 2.94 10.38 -29.03
C GLU A 341 3.85 11.54 -29.45
N LEU A 342 4.95 11.78 -28.73
CA LEU A 342 5.94 12.78 -29.09
C LEU A 342 6.54 12.52 -30.49
N VAL A 343 6.91 11.27 -30.78
CA VAL A 343 7.44 10.89 -32.10
C VAL A 343 6.41 11.18 -33.19
N THR A 344 5.14 10.81 -32.99
CA THR A 344 4.08 11.09 -33.97
C THR A 344 3.85 12.60 -34.17
N ALA A 345 3.83 13.38 -33.09
CA ALA A 345 3.65 14.83 -33.16
C ALA A 345 4.84 15.54 -33.84
N THR A 346 6.07 15.06 -33.62
CA THR A 346 7.24 15.59 -34.34
C THR A 346 7.21 15.24 -35.83
N GLY A 347 6.71 14.05 -36.18
CA GLY A 347 6.51 13.64 -37.58
C GLY A 347 5.50 14.53 -38.30
N THR A 348 4.31 14.74 -37.70
CA THR A 348 3.27 15.60 -38.29
C THR A 348 3.71 17.05 -38.41
N ALA A 349 4.40 17.60 -37.40
CA ALA A 349 4.95 18.95 -37.46
C ALA A 349 6.01 19.11 -38.56
N ALA A 350 6.81 18.07 -38.84
CA ALA A 350 7.77 18.08 -39.94
C ALA A 350 7.07 18.05 -41.30
N GLU A 351 6.01 17.26 -41.44
CA GLU A 351 5.19 17.18 -42.65
C GLU A 351 4.45 18.51 -42.94
N GLU A 352 3.87 19.14 -41.92
CA GLU A 352 3.21 20.45 -42.05
C GLU A 352 4.20 21.54 -42.49
N ARG A 353 5.42 21.55 -41.93
CA ARG A 353 6.48 22.47 -42.35
C ARG A 353 6.86 22.23 -43.82
N ALA A 354 6.99 20.97 -44.24
CA ALA A 354 7.28 20.64 -45.64
C ALA A 354 6.15 21.07 -46.59
N ALA A 355 4.89 20.86 -46.21
CA ALA A 355 3.72 21.28 -46.98
C ALA A 355 3.66 22.81 -47.12
N ARG A 356 3.93 23.56 -46.04
CA ARG A 356 3.97 25.03 -46.06
C ARG A 356 5.07 25.56 -46.99
N ILE A 357 6.24 24.94 -47.00
CA ILE A 357 7.34 25.30 -47.91
C ILE A 357 6.93 25.07 -49.38
N ARG A 358 6.27 23.95 -49.69
CA ARG A 358 5.75 23.67 -51.04
C ARG A 358 4.70 24.70 -51.48
N LEU A 359 3.79 25.08 -50.59
CA LEU A 359 2.75 26.06 -50.89
C LEU A 359 3.36 27.45 -51.14
N MET A 360 4.36 27.85 -50.35
CA MET A 360 5.09 29.11 -50.54
C MET A 360 5.85 29.14 -51.86
N THR A 361 6.48 28.04 -52.27
CA THR A 361 7.16 27.94 -53.57
C THR A 361 6.17 28.00 -54.73
N GLN A 362 5.01 27.35 -54.64
CA GLN A 362 3.94 27.46 -55.63
C GLN A 362 3.39 28.89 -55.75
N LEU A 363 3.17 29.59 -54.62
CA LEU A 363 2.73 30.98 -54.63
C LEU A 363 3.77 31.92 -55.27
N GLN A 364 5.06 31.69 -55.02
CA GLN A 364 6.13 32.45 -55.68
C GLN A 364 6.16 32.20 -57.20
N GLN A 365 6.00 30.96 -57.65
CA GLN A 365 5.89 30.64 -59.08
C GLN A 365 4.65 31.29 -59.71
N ALA A 366 3.49 31.25 -59.05
CA ALA A 366 2.28 31.90 -59.52
C ALA A 366 2.43 33.43 -59.61
N ARG A 367 3.12 34.06 -58.65
CA ARG A 367 3.44 35.51 -58.70
C ARG A 367 4.37 35.84 -59.86
N ARG A 368 5.40 35.04 -60.11
CA ARG A 368 6.29 35.21 -61.28
C ARG A 368 5.51 35.07 -62.57
N GLY A 369 4.66 34.04 -62.70
CA GLY A 369 3.79 33.83 -63.85
C GLY A 369 2.86 35.03 -64.12
N LYS A 370 2.23 35.58 -63.06
CA LYS A 370 1.41 36.79 -63.18
C LYS A 370 2.21 38.01 -63.63
N MET A 371 3.43 38.21 -63.11
CA MET A 371 4.29 39.30 -63.58
C MET A 371 4.67 39.14 -65.06
N PHE A 372 5.03 37.93 -65.50
CA PHE A 372 5.30 37.68 -66.92
C PHE A 372 4.07 37.93 -67.81
N ALA A 373 2.87 37.53 -67.37
CA ALA A 373 1.63 37.81 -68.09
C ALA A 373 1.31 39.31 -68.19
N LEU A 374 1.52 40.07 -67.10
CA LEU A 374 1.33 41.52 -67.10
C LEU A 374 2.34 42.24 -67.99
N ILE A 375 3.61 41.80 -67.99
CA ILE A 375 4.63 42.32 -68.92
C ILE A 375 4.24 42.01 -70.36
N GLY A 376 3.77 40.79 -70.64
CA GLY A 376 3.27 40.42 -71.96
C GLY A 376 2.08 41.27 -72.42
N LEU A 377 1.13 41.54 -71.54
CA LEU A 377 -0.02 42.42 -71.80
C LEU A 377 0.40 43.87 -72.06
N ALA A 378 1.36 44.40 -71.28
CA ALA A 378 1.89 45.74 -71.48
C ALA A 378 2.63 45.85 -72.83
N LEU A 379 3.41 44.84 -73.21
CA LEU A 379 4.09 44.80 -74.50
C LEU A 379 3.09 44.74 -75.67
N VAL A 380 2.09 43.86 -75.60
CA VAL A 380 1.04 43.76 -76.62
C VAL A 380 0.22 45.05 -76.71
N GLY A 381 -0.14 45.65 -75.56
CA GLY A 381 -0.84 46.94 -75.51
C GLY A 381 -0.01 48.09 -76.07
N SER A 382 1.30 48.12 -75.82
CA SER A 382 2.19 49.12 -76.42
C SER A 382 2.37 48.92 -77.92
N PHE A 383 2.38 47.67 -78.40
CA PHE A 383 2.45 47.34 -79.81
C PHE A 383 1.18 47.75 -80.56
N THR A 384 -0.01 47.46 -80.00
CA THR A 384 -1.29 47.87 -80.60
C THR A 384 -1.48 49.38 -80.58
N ALA A 385 -1.09 50.06 -79.50
CA ALA A 385 -1.11 51.52 -79.43
C ALA A 385 -0.17 52.17 -80.47
N SER A 386 1.05 51.65 -80.63
CA SER A 386 1.98 52.11 -81.67
C SER A 386 1.48 51.85 -83.08
N MET A 387 0.82 50.71 -83.32
CA MET A 387 0.17 50.44 -84.61
C MET A 387 -0.96 51.42 -84.90
N ILE A 388 -1.84 51.69 -83.93
CA ILE A 388 -2.95 52.64 -84.09
C ILE A 388 -2.42 54.05 -84.35
N ALA A 389 -1.38 54.48 -83.64
CA ALA A 389 -0.72 55.77 -83.86
C ALA A 389 -0.07 55.87 -85.26
N PHE A 390 0.54 54.79 -85.74
CA PHE A 390 1.11 54.72 -87.10
C PHE A 390 0.02 54.84 -88.18
N PHE A 391 -1.13 54.17 -87.99
CA PHE A 391 -2.25 54.26 -88.93
C PHE A 391 -2.94 55.63 -88.92
N LEU A 392 -3.02 56.29 -87.77
CA LEU A 392 -3.57 57.65 -87.66
C LEU A 392 -2.64 58.73 -88.26
N ALA A 393 -1.34 58.49 -88.31
CA ALA A 393 -0.37 59.42 -88.92
C ALA A 393 -0.23 59.27 -90.45
N TRP A 394 -0.89 58.26 -91.06
CA TRP A 394 -0.87 57.99 -92.50
C TRP A 394 -2.05 58.63 -93.25
N GLN A 395 -3.09 59.08 -92.55
CA GLN A 395 -4.16 59.93 -93.11
C GLN A 395 -3.76 61.40 -93.05
#